data_AF-A0A7J7IPS4-F1
#
_entry.id   AF-A0A7J7IPS4-F1
#
_cell.length_a   1.000
_cell.length_b   1.000
_cell.length_c   1.000
_cell.angle_alpha   90.00
_cell.angle_beta   90.00
_cell.angle_gamma   90.00
#
_symmetry.space_group_name_H-M   'P 1'
#
loop_
_entity.id
_entity.type
_entity.pdbx_description
1 polymer ?
#
loop_
_entity_poly.entity_id
_entity_poly.type
_entity_poly.pdbx_seq_one_letter_code
_entity_poly.pdbx_strand_id
1 'polypeptide(L)'
;MKLACLSQSRMCPLKPQRLQTWMEQRLLTPRAVVSELDRYIVGQTEAKRAMAIALRNRWRRHQLPAELREEVAPKNILLCGPTGVGKSEIARRLAKLVDAPFVKTEASKYTEVGFHGRDVDQIIRDLA
;
A
#
# COMPACT_ATOMS: atom_id res chain seq x y z
N MET A 1 -30.50 23.59 26.88
CA MET A 1 -30.06 24.91 26.36
C MET A 1 -28.61 24.74 25.90
N LYS A 2 -28.38 24.42 24.61
CA LYS A 2 -27.86 25.35 23.59
C LYS A 2 -26.84 26.36 24.15
N LEU A 3 -25.56 26.20 23.78
CA LEU A 3 -24.88 27.17 22.91
C LEU A 3 -23.55 26.59 22.41
N ALA A 4 -23.50 26.42 21.09
CA ALA A 4 -22.32 26.19 20.28
C ALA A 4 -21.68 27.53 19.87
N CYS A 5 -20.58 27.44 19.09
CA CYS A 5 -19.82 28.50 18.40
C CYS A 5 -18.77 29.25 19.23
N LEU A 6 -17.56 29.56 18.76
CA LEU A 6 -16.85 29.37 17.48
C LEU A 6 -15.41 29.83 17.73
N SER A 7 -14.39 29.02 17.40
CA SER A 7 -13.09 29.54 16.97
C SER A 7 -12.41 28.52 16.06
N GLN A 8 -12.62 28.68 14.76
CA GLN A 8 -11.83 28.04 13.71
C GLN A 8 -10.35 28.41 13.88
N SER A 9 -9.44 27.45 13.71
CA SER A 9 -8.37 27.51 12.68
C SER A 9 -7.37 26.36 12.77
N ARG A 10 -7.40 25.51 11.72
CA ARG A 10 -6.23 25.00 10.99
C ARG A 10 -5.15 24.25 11.77
N MET A 11 -5.31 22.93 11.80
CA MET A 11 -4.37 21.94 11.25
C MET A 11 -4.91 20.58 11.70
N CYS A 12 -5.37 19.77 10.76
CA CYS A 12 -5.60 18.36 11.04
C CYS A 12 -4.28 17.66 10.69
N PRO A 13 -3.39 17.34 11.66
CA PRO A 13 -2.32 16.42 11.38
C PRO A 13 -3.01 15.05 11.24
N LEU A 14 -2.85 14.43 10.08
CA LEU A 14 -3.34 13.09 9.75
C LEU A 14 -3.49 12.21 11.00
N LYS A 15 -4.72 12.06 11.49
CA LYS A 15 -5.02 11.18 12.61
C LYS A 15 -4.67 9.74 12.19
N PRO A 16 -3.74 9.04 12.88
CA PRO A 16 -3.39 7.66 12.55
C PRO A 16 -4.45 6.66 13.06
N GLN A 17 -5.69 7.10 13.30
CA GLN A 17 -6.73 6.31 13.98
C GLN A 17 -7.51 5.41 13.02
N ARG A 18 -7.51 5.66 11.72
CA ARG A 18 -8.29 4.86 10.76
C ARG A 18 -7.61 3.56 10.31
N LEU A 19 -6.28 3.49 10.42
CA LEU A 19 -5.53 2.25 10.22
C LEU A 19 -5.67 1.27 11.40
N GLN A 20 -6.07 1.73 12.59
CA GLN A 20 -6.04 0.89 13.79
C GLN A 20 -7.22 -0.09 13.90
N THR A 21 -8.38 0.21 13.33
CA THR A 21 -9.61 -0.60 13.56
C THR A 21 -9.72 -1.85 12.68
N TRP A 22 -8.97 -1.94 11.57
CA TRP A 22 -8.96 -3.12 10.68
C TRP A 22 -7.63 -3.91 10.72
N MET A 23 -6.63 -3.39 11.43
CA MET A 23 -5.36 -4.07 11.73
C MET A 23 -5.47 -4.99 12.98
N GLU A 24 -6.69 -5.35 13.35
CA GLU A 24 -6.99 -6.24 14.48
C GLU A 24 -6.71 -7.71 14.09
N GLN A 25 -5.46 -8.10 14.34
CA GLN A 25 -4.82 -9.41 14.52
C GLN A 25 -5.18 -10.63 13.64
N ARG A 26 -6.42 -10.82 13.19
CA ARG A 26 -6.88 -12.02 12.44
C ARG A 26 -6.92 -11.85 10.92
N LEU A 27 -7.23 -10.65 10.40
CA LEU A 27 -7.50 -10.44 8.97
C LEU A 27 -6.24 -10.34 8.08
N LEU A 28 -5.08 -10.00 8.66
CA LEU A 28 -3.83 -9.77 7.91
C LEU A 28 -2.78 -10.88 8.09
N THR A 29 -3.19 -12.08 8.51
CA THR A 29 -2.25 -13.21 8.47
C THR A 29 -1.90 -13.51 7.00
N PRO A 30 -0.66 -13.94 6.70
CA PRO A 30 -0.29 -14.24 5.32
C PRO A 30 -1.25 -15.24 4.64
N ARG A 31 -1.79 -16.19 5.41
CA ARG A 31 -2.79 -17.16 4.92
C ARG A 31 -4.13 -16.50 4.58
N ALA A 32 -4.63 -15.59 5.43
CA ALA A 32 -5.87 -14.87 5.17
C ALA A 32 -5.76 -13.98 3.93
N VAL A 33 -4.64 -13.27 3.78
CA VAL A 33 -4.38 -12.43 2.60
C VAL A 33 -4.34 -13.26 1.32
N VAL A 34 -3.65 -14.41 1.34
CA VAL A 34 -3.63 -15.32 0.18
C VAL A 34 -5.05 -15.82 -0.13
N SER A 35 -5.81 -16.26 0.87
CA SER A 35 -7.19 -16.72 0.71
C SER A 35 -8.11 -15.67 0.11
N GLU A 36 -7.92 -14.39 0.46
CA GLU A 36 -8.72 -13.30 -0.11
C GLU A 36 -8.30 -13.00 -1.56
N LEU A 37 -7.00 -13.04 -1.86
CA LEU A 37 -6.51 -12.92 -3.24
C LEU A 37 -6.93 -14.10 -4.13
N ASP A 38 -7.10 -15.30 -3.57
CA ASP A 38 -7.56 -16.50 -4.28
C ASP A 38 -8.97 -16.32 -4.87
N ARG A 39 -9.80 -15.45 -4.29
CA ARG A 39 -11.16 -15.16 -4.80
C ARG A 39 -11.17 -14.41 -6.13
N TYR A 40 -10.07 -13.74 -6.48
CA TYR A 40 -9.98 -12.88 -7.65
C TYR A 40 -8.91 -13.31 -8.65
N ILE A 41 -7.84 -13.95 -8.19
CA ILE A 41 -6.71 -14.38 -9.01
C ILE A 41 -6.63 -15.90 -8.93
N VAL A 42 -6.61 -16.58 -10.08
CA VAL A 42 -6.44 -18.04 -10.12
C VAL A 42 -4.94 -18.37 -10.24
N GLY A 43 -4.46 -19.33 -9.44
CA GLY A 43 -3.04 -19.73 -9.43
C GLY A 43 -2.11 -18.67 -8.82
N GLN A 44 -0.88 -18.56 -9.33
CA GLN A 44 0.12 -17.55 -8.91
C GLN A 44 0.41 -17.56 -7.39
N THR A 45 0.47 -18.76 -6.79
CA THR A 45 0.60 -18.95 -5.34
C THR A 45 1.84 -18.27 -4.76
N GLU A 46 2.96 -18.32 -5.47
CA GLU A 46 4.21 -17.70 -5.03
C GLU A 46 4.11 -16.17 -4.98
N ALA A 47 3.52 -15.55 -6.02
CA ALA A 47 3.30 -14.12 -6.06
C ALA A 47 2.38 -13.67 -4.92
N LYS A 48 1.25 -14.36 -4.70
CA LYS A 48 0.33 -14.06 -3.59
C LYS A 48 1.03 -14.18 -2.24
N ARG A 49 1.84 -15.22 -2.04
CA ARG A 49 2.61 -15.43 -0.81
C ARG A 49 3.63 -14.32 -0.58
N ALA A 50 4.37 -13.92 -1.61
CA ALA A 50 5.35 -12.85 -1.52
C ALA A 50 4.69 -11.51 -1.13
N MET A 51 3.57 -11.18 -1.77
CA MET A 51 2.77 -9.99 -1.47
C MET A 51 2.22 -10.00 -0.04
N ALA A 52 1.69 -11.15 0.41
CA ALA A 52 1.17 -11.33 1.75
C ALA A 52 2.26 -11.20 2.83
N ILE A 53 3.47 -11.71 2.57
CA ILE A 53 4.63 -11.58 3.47
C ILE A 53 5.07 -10.12 3.55
N ALA A 54 5.18 -9.42 2.43
CA ALA A 54 5.59 -8.01 2.42
C ALA A 54 4.61 -7.14 3.22
N LEU A 55 3.31 -7.37 3.05
CA LEU A 55 2.28 -6.68 3.82
C LEU A 55 2.39 -6.98 5.32
N ARG A 56 2.58 -8.25 5.69
CA ARG A 56 2.78 -8.65 7.09
C ARG A 56 4.05 -8.04 7.68
N ASN A 57 5.12 -7.94 6.90
CA ASN A 57 6.38 -7.32 7.33
C ASN A 57 6.19 -5.82 7.57
N ARG A 58 5.38 -5.12 6.77
CA ARG A 58 5.01 -3.73 7.05
C ARG A 58 4.30 -3.59 8.40
N TRP A 59 3.35 -4.46 8.70
CA TRP A 59 2.68 -4.51 10.01
C TRP A 59 3.65 -4.82 11.17
N ARG A 60 4.58 -5.76 10.98
CA ARG A 60 5.61 -6.10 11.97
C ARG A 60 6.54 -4.91 12.23
N ARG A 61 6.94 -4.19 11.19
CA ARG A 61 7.79 -2.99 11.32
C ARG A 61 7.15 -1.93 12.21
N HIS A 62 5.83 -1.74 12.12
CA HIS A 62 5.13 -0.78 12.99
C HIS A 62 5.10 -1.17 14.47
N GLN A 63 5.31 -2.44 14.82
CA GLN A 63 5.42 -2.90 16.21
C GLN A 63 6.83 -2.82 16.79
N LEU A 64 7.85 -2.63 15.95
CA LEU A 64 9.22 -2.45 16.44
C LEU A 64 9.35 -1.12 17.20
N PRO A 65 10.26 -1.04 18.19
CA PRO A 65 10.63 0.23 18.83
C PRO A 65 11.20 1.20 17.79
N ALA A 66 11.13 2.50 18.10
CA ALA A 66 11.44 3.57 17.14
C ALA A 66 12.85 3.45 16.53
N GLU A 67 13.85 3.16 17.36
CA GLU A 67 15.26 2.99 16.97
C GLU A 67 15.42 1.91 15.89
N LEU A 68 14.86 0.71 16.13
CA LEU A 68 14.94 -0.40 15.17
C LEU A 68 14.04 -0.20 13.93
N ARG A 69 13.04 0.68 14.00
CA ARG A 69 12.09 0.88 12.89
C ARG A 69 12.72 1.62 11.72
N GLU A 70 13.69 2.49 11.98
CA GLU A 70 14.41 3.25 10.96
C GLU A 70 15.36 2.35 10.17
N GLU A 71 15.98 1.37 10.82
CA GLU A 71 16.89 0.41 10.19
C GLU A 71 16.17 -0.58 9.24
N VAL A 72 14.89 -0.86 9.50
CA VAL A 72 14.12 -1.81 8.69
C VAL A 72 13.50 -1.12 7.47
N ALA A 73 14.15 -1.25 6.32
CA ALA A 73 13.62 -0.76 5.05
C ALA A 73 12.40 -1.58 4.55
N PRO A 74 11.43 -0.95 3.85
CA PRO A 74 10.37 -1.66 3.15
C PRO A 74 10.92 -2.64 2.12
N LYS A 75 10.30 -3.83 2.02
CA LYS A 75 10.66 -4.82 1.00
C LYS A 75 9.85 -4.57 -0.27
N ASN A 76 10.49 -4.01 -1.28
CA ASN A 76 9.90 -3.84 -2.61
C ASN A 76 9.80 -5.20 -3.33
N ILE A 77 8.81 -5.34 -4.21
CA ILE A 77 8.51 -6.59 -4.92
C ILE A 77 8.62 -6.36 -6.41
N LEU A 78 9.35 -7.24 -7.09
CA LEU A 78 9.39 -7.33 -8.54
C LEU A 78 8.58 -8.56 -8.99
N LEU A 79 7.53 -8.36 -9.77
CA LEU A 79 6.73 -9.44 -10.34
C LEU A 79 7.20 -9.74 -11.76
N CYS A 80 7.77 -10.92 -11.99
CA CYS A 80 8.19 -11.39 -13.30
C CYS A 80 7.21 -12.43 -13.87
N GLY A 81 6.92 -12.38 -15.17
CA GLY A 81 6.05 -13.35 -15.86
C GLY A 81 5.42 -12.78 -17.14
N PRO A 82 4.71 -13.59 -17.94
CA PRO A 82 4.11 -13.15 -19.20
C PRO A 82 2.98 -12.14 -18.98
N THR A 83 2.62 -11.39 -20.03
CA THR A 83 1.49 -10.46 -19.99
C THR A 83 0.17 -11.21 -19.77
N GLY A 84 -0.81 -10.57 -19.13
CA GLY A 84 -2.14 -11.16 -18.93
C GLY A 84 -2.30 -12.14 -17.74
N VAL A 85 -1.23 -12.55 -17.06
CA VAL A 85 -1.32 -13.51 -15.92
C VAL A 85 -1.82 -12.90 -14.60
N GLY A 86 -2.21 -11.63 -14.58
CA GLY A 86 -2.78 -10.98 -13.39
C GLY A 86 -1.78 -10.25 -12.47
N LYS A 87 -0.53 -10.00 -12.89
CA LYS A 87 0.48 -9.25 -12.10
C LYS A 87 -0.07 -7.91 -11.55
N SER A 88 -0.68 -7.10 -12.42
CA SER A 88 -1.24 -5.81 -12.04
C SER A 88 -2.52 -5.94 -11.19
N GLU A 89 -3.28 -7.02 -11.39
CA GLU A 89 -4.51 -7.27 -10.64
C GLU A 89 -4.21 -7.69 -9.20
N ILE A 90 -3.17 -8.50 -8.98
CA ILE A 90 -2.69 -8.85 -7.63
C ILE A 90 -2.37 -7.58 -6.82
N ALA A 91 -1.61 -6.65 -7.41
CA ALA A 91 -1.27 -5.39 -6.75
C ALA A 91 -2.50 -4.51 -6.47
N ARG A 92 -3.39 -4.37 -7.46
CA ARG A 92 -4.65 -3.60 -7.33
C ARG A 92 -5.55 -4.17 -6.23
N ARG A 93 -5.73 -5.49 -6.19
CA ARG A 93 -6.58 -6.18 -5.20
C ARG A 93 -6.00 -6.08 -3.80
N LEU A 94 -4.67 -6.23 -3.68
CA LEU A 94 -4.01 -6.07 -2.40
C LEU A 94 -4.22 -4.65 -1.85
N ALA A 95 -4.06 -3.60 -2.66
CA ALA A 95 -4.26 -2.23 -2.22
C ALA A 95 -5.70 -1.98 -1.75
N LYS A 96 -6.70 -2.53 -2.47
CA LYS A 96 -8.11 -2.47 -2.04
C LYS A 96 -8.36 -3.20 -0.73
N LEU A 97 -7.73 -4.36 -0.52
CA LEU A 97 -7.89 -5.15 0.71
C LEU A 97 -7.43 -4.38 1.95
N VAL A 98 -6.40 -3.56 1.82
CA VAL A 98 -5.80 -2.82 2.95
C VAL A 98 -6.18 -1.35 2.98
N ASP A 99 -7.12 -0.93 2.13
CA ASP A 99 -7.53 0.47 1.95
C ASP A 99 -6.33 1.41 1.78
N ALA A 100 -5.38 1.03 0.92
CA ALA A 100 -4.18 1.81 0.64
C ALA A 100 -4.31 2.58 -0.68
N PRO A 101 -3.72 3.79 -0.77
CA PRO A 101 -3.62 4.51 -2.04
C PRO A 101 -2.84 3.67 -3.06
N PHE A 102 -3.30 3.68 -4.30
CA PHE A 102 -2.76 2.86 -5.38
C PHE A 102 -2.71 3.62 -6.70
N VAL A 103 -1.51 3.73 -7.27
CA VAL A 103 -1.29 4.31 -8.60
C VAL A 103 -0.68 3.25 -9.52
N LYS A 104 -1.21 3.15 -10.74
CA LYS A 104 -0.61 2.36 -11.82
C LYS A 104 0.05 3.32 -12.79
N THR A 105 1.36 3.27 -12.91
CA THR A 105 2.14 4.04 -13.87
C THR A 105 2.93 3.12 -14.81
N GLU A 106 3.33 3.66 -15.95
CA GLU A 106 4.20 2.97 -16.92
C GLU A 106 5.56 3.68 -16.91
N ALA A 107 6.64 2.92 -16.69
CA ALA A 107 7.98 3.48 -16.53
C ALA A 107 8.45 4.24 -17.79
N SER A 108 8.04 3.82 -18.98
CA SER A 108 8.40 4.45 -20.26
C SER A 108 7.85 5.87 -20.45
N LYS A 109 6.95 6.33 -19.58
CA LYS A 109 6.40 7.70 -19.62
C LYS A 109 7.30 8.75 -18.95
N TYR A 110 8.33 8.32 -18.23
CA TYR A 110 9.17 9.17 -17.41
C TYR A 110 10.59 9.28 -17.98
N THR A 111 11.15 10.47 -17.93
CA THR A 111 12.55 10.75 -18.29
C THR A 111 13.17 11.67 -17.26
N GLU A 112 14.45 11.48 -16.95
CA GLU A 112 15.16 12.15 -15.85
C GLU A 112 15.14 13.69 -15.96
N VAL A 113 15.13 14.24 -17.17
CA VAL A 113 15.28 15.69 -17.40
C VAL A 113 13.94 16.39 -17.63
N GLY A 114 12.82 15.66 -17.71
CA GLY A 114 11.48 16.25 -17.92
C GLY A 114 11.28 17.04 -19.23
N PHE A 115 12.30 17.12 -20.11
CA PHE A 115 12.29 18.05 -21.24
C PHE A 115 11.32 17.64 -22.36
N HIS A 116 10.97 16.36 -22.44
CA HIS A 116 9.96 15.81 -23.37
C HIS A 116 9.03 14.76 -22.72
N GLY A 117 9.10 14.58 -21.39
CA GLY A 117 8.44 13.50 -20.65
C GLY A 117 7.90 13.96 -19.30
N ARG A 118 7.15 13.10 -18.59
CA ARG A 118 6.70 13.39 -17.22
C ARG A 118 7.85 13.26 -16.23
N ASP A 119 7.86 14.11 -15.21
CA ASP A 119 8.76 14.03 -14.06
C ASP A 119 8.39 12.83 -13.17
N VAL A 120 9.41 12.17 -12.61
CA VAL A 120 9.26 11.05 -11.67
C VAL A 120 8.52 11.47 -10.40
N ASP A 121 8.67 12.74 -9.98
CA ASP A 121 7.96 13.32 -8.84
C ASP A 121 6.44 13.29 -9.01
N GLN A 122 5.96 13.25 -10.26
CA GLN A 122 4.53 13.15 -10.56
C GLN A 122 3.93 11.83 -10.04
N ILE A 123 4.72 10.76 -9.92
CA ILE A 123 4.24 9.47 -9.37
C ILE A 123 3.77 9.63 -7.93
N ILE A 124 4.49 10.44 -7.14
CA ILE A 124 4.13 10.70 -5.74
C ILE A 124 2.90 11.60 -5.65
N ARG A 125 2.77 12.58 -6.56
CA ARG A 125 1.60 13.47 -6.63
C ARG A 125 0.32 12.71 -7.01
N ASP A 126 0.42 11.77 -7.94
CA ASP A 126 -0.71 10.95 -8.39
C ASP A 126 -1.15 9.90 -7.35
N LEU A 127 -0.32 9.62 -6.34
CA LEU A 127 -0.62 8.69 -5.25
C LEU A 127 -1.41 9.35 -4.10
N ALA A 128 -1.40 10.68 -4.00
CA ALA A 128 -1.88 11.47 -2.86
C ALA A 128 -3.40 11.65 -2.79
#